data_AF-A0A969GFG4-F1
#
_entry.id   AF-A0A969GFG4-F1
#
_cell.length_a   1.000
_cell.length_b   1.000
_cell.length_c   1.000
_cell.angle_alpha   90.00
_cell.angle_beta   90.00
_cell.angle_gamma   90.00
#
_symmetry.space_group_name_H-M   'P 1'
#
loop_
_entity.id
_entity.type
_entity.pdbx_description
1 polymer ?
#
loop_
_entity_poly.entity_id
_entity_poly.type
_entity_poly.pdbx_seq_one_letter_code
_entity_poly.pdbx_strand_id
1 'polypeptide(L)'
;MRRGAGLRNRAGGRNQDPRPPDPRLRATLVDSGGNVLFSSRPELIGTRLTLEAIEQGVPIHANDQVVGVVLFEGRPTPLPIEAPESAFLARVNRAIALGALGATAVALILGVLLARTITRPVRELTAATQSVAQGSLGEQVPVRSRDELGELALSFNQMSSDLS
;
A
#
# COMPACT_ATOMS: atom_id res chain seq x y z
N MET A 1 69.90 22.54 12.90
CA MET A 1 69.24 22.59 11.56
C MET A 1 68.97 21.15 11.15
N ARG A 2 67.73 20.65 11.19
CA ARG A 2 66.59 20.83 10.27
C ARG A 2 66.52 19.74 9.17
N ARG A 3 65.54 18.85 9.37
CA ARG A 3 64.54 18.27 8.43
C ARG A 3 64.99 17.35 7.29
N GLY A 4 64.29 16.21 7.21
CA GLY A 4 64.07 15.49 5.95
C GLY A 4 63.51 14.07 6.13
N ALA A 5 62.28 13.94 6.62
CA ALA A 5 61.50 12.70 6.57
C ALA A 5 60.90 12.51 5.16
N GLY A 6 60.76 11.27 4.67
CA GLY A 6 60.11 11.05 3.38
C GLY A 6 60.05 9.61 2.86
N LEU A 7 59.17 8.80 3.46
CA LEU A 7 58.32 7.80 2.80
C LEU A 7 58.97 6.62 2.04
N ARG A 8 59.03 5.48 2.74
CA ARG A 8 59.05 4.12 2.17
C ARG A 8 57.76 3.88 1.38
N ASN A 9 57.85 3.75 0.06
CA ASN A 9 56.75 3.30 -0.79
C ASN A 9 56.70 1.76 -0.81
N ARG A 10 55.81 1.16 -0.01
CA ARG A 10 55.55 -0.28 0.01
C ARG A 10 54.27 -0.56 -0.79
N ALA A 11 54.40 -0.64 -2.11
CA ALA A 11 53.36 -1.17 -2.99
C ALA A 11 53.34 -2.70 -2.88
N GLY A 12 52.84 -3.21 -1.75
CA GLY A 12 52.49 -4.61 -1.57
C GLY A 12 51.06 -4.83 -2.04
N GLY A 13 50.84 -4.81 -3.36
CA GLY A 13 49.62 -5.32 -3.97
C GLY A 13 49.54 -6.81 -3.66
N ARG A 14 48.88 -7.16 -2.56
CA ARG A 14 48.48 -8.54 -2.29
C ARG A 14 47.69 -9.00 -3.51
N ASN A 15 48.26 -9.94 -4.27
CA ASN A 15 47.49 -10.88 -5.06
C ASN A 15 46.47 -11.48 -4.09
N GLN A 16 45.27 -10.90 -4.07
CA GLN A 16 44.14 -11.54 -3.44
C GLN A 16 43.88 -12.74 -4.34
N ASP A 17 44.13 -13.94 -3.82
CA ASP A 17 43.64 -15.14 -4.49
C ASP A 17 42.19 -14.89 -4.87
N PRO A 18 41.80 -15.15 -6.13
CA PRO A 18 40.42 -14.93 -6.56
C PRO A 18 39.53 -15.65 -5.55
N ARG A 19 38.66 -14.88 -4.88
CA ARG A 19 37.66 -15.50 -4.00
C ARG A 19 36.98 -16.60 -4.81
N PRO A 20 36.86 -17.82 -4.28
CA PRO A 20 36.18 -18.87 -4.99
C PRO A 20 34.80 -18.33 -5.37
N PRO A 21 34.40 -18.42 -6.66
CA PRO A 21 33.14 -17.89 -7.11
C PRO A 21 32.01 -18.48 -6.26
N ASP A 22 31.06 -17.65 -5.85
CA ASP A 22 29.87 -18.12 -5.14
C ASP A 22 29.24 -19.24 -5.99
N PRO A 23 29.10 -20.47 -5.47
CA PRO A 23 28.62 -21.62 -6.25
C PRO A 23 27.21 -21.41 -6.81
N ARG A 24 26.46 -20.44 -6.26
CA ARG A 24 25.10 -20.09 -6.73
C ARG A 24 25.10 -19.08 -7.88
N LEU A 25 26.17 -18.30 -8.02
CA LEU A 25 26.28 -17.26 -9.04
C LEU A 25 27.32 -17.69 -10.07
N ARG A 26 26.84 -18.46 -11.04
CA ARG A 26 27.66 -18.86 -12.19
C ARG A 26 27.58 -17.71 -13.19
N ALA A 27 28.63 -16.94 -13.30
CA ALA A 27 28.70 -15.80 -14.18
C ALA A 27 29.90 -15.94 -15.13
N THR A 28 29.71 -15.53 -16.37
CA THR A 28 30.74 -15.47 -17.40
C THR A 28 30.78 -14.05 -17.95
N LEU A 29 31.90 -13.36 -17.79
CA LEU A 29 32.14 -12.03 -18.35
C LEU A 29 32.89 -12.16 -19.67
N VAL A 30 32.38 -11.50 -20.69
CA VAL A 30 32.86 -11.57 -22.06
C VAL A 30 33.14 -10.17 -22.58
N ASP A 31 34.21 -10.00 -23.36
CA ASP A 31 34.48 -8.74 -24.04
C ASP A 31 33.52 -8.49 -25.22
N SER A 32 33.62 -7.33 -25.88
CA SER A 32 32.80 -6.99 -27.06
C SER A 32 33.07 -7.88 -28.28
N GLY A 33 34.18 -8.60 -28.32
CA GLY A 33 34.54 -9.54 -29.37
C GLY A 33 34.06 -10.97 -29.12
N GLY A 34 33.54 -11.26 -27.94
CA GLY A 34 33.08 -12.58 -27.53
C GLY A 34 34.10 -13.41 -26.75
N ASN A 35 35.25 -12.86 -26.35
CA ASN A 35 36.26 -13.57 -25.58
C ASN A 35 35.93 -13.56 -24.08
N VAL A 36 36.02 -14.72 -23.45
CA VAL A 36 35.73 -14.87 -22.02
C VAL A 36 36.90 -14.32 -21.19
N LEU A 37 36.64 -13.22 -20.49
CA LEU A 37 37.58 -12.55 -19.59
C LEU A 37 37.55 -13.17 -18.18
N PHE A 38 36.38 -13.64 -17.75
CA PHE A 38 36.17 -14.29 -16.47
C PHE A 38 35.03 -15.28 -16.58
N SER A 39 35.12 -16.42 -15.88
CA SER A 39 34.00 -17.34 -15.74
C SER A 39 34.07 -18.10 -14.44
N SER A 40 32.91 -18.41 -13.85
CA SER A 40 32.79 -19.39 -12.77
C SER A 40 33.16 -20.82 -13.21
N ARG A 41 33.31 -21.06 -14.53
CA ARG A 41 33.87 -22.26 -15.14
C ARG A 41 35.27 -21.95 -15.69
N PRO A 42 36.36 -22.25 -14.96
CA PRO A 42 37.72 -21.90 -15.37
C PRO A 42 38.10 -22.39 -16.77
N GLU A 43 37.51 -23.51 -17.22
CA GLU A 43 37.68 -24.08 -18.56
C GLU A 43 37.20 -23.18 -19.71
N LEU A 44 36.34 -22.19 -19.42
CA LEU A 44 35.87 -21.23 -20.42
C LEU A 44 36.78 -20.02 -20.55
N ILE A 45 37.67 -19.75 -19.59
CA ILE A 45 38.51 -18.55 -19.61
C ILE A 45 39.45 -18.60 -20.82
N GLY A 46 39.45 -17.55 -21.64
CA GLY A 46 40.21 -17.49 -22.88
C GLY A 46 39.55 -18.17 -24.08
N THR A 47 38.37 -18.80 -23.91
CA THR A 47 37.55 -19.26 -25.04
C THR A 47 36.72 -18.12 -25.63
N ARG A 48 36.15 -18.35 -26.81
CA ARG A 48 35.26 -17.39 -27.48
C ARG A 48 33.84 -17.94 -27.54
N LEU A 49 32.88 -17.20 -27.03
CA LEU A 49 31.45 -17.54 -27.10
C LEU A 49 30.84 -17.11 -28.43
N THR A 50 29.73 -17.76 -28.80
CA THR A 50 28.93 -17.40 -29.98
C THR A 50 28.18 -16.09 -29.73
N LEU A 51 27.88 -15.34 -30.79
CA LEU A 51 27.09 -14.10 -30.69
C LEU A 51 25.71 -14.34 -30.06
N GLU A 52 25.07 -15.45 -30.38
CA GLU A 52 23.79 -15.87 -29.78
C GLU A 52 23.88 -16.05 -28.26
N ALA A 53 24.99 -16.59 -27.75
CA ALA A 53 25.21 -16.71 -26.31
C ALA A 53 25.36 -15.32 -25.66
N ILE A 54 26.03 -14.39 -26.34
CA ILE A 54 26.27 -13.03 -25.86
C ILE A 54 24.98 -12.21 -25.84
N GLU A 55 24.07 -12.40 -26.81
CA GLU A 55 22.78 -11.71 -26.85
C GLU A 55 21.87 -12.00 -25.64
N GLN A 56 22.08 -13.14 -24.97
CA GLN A 56 21.33 -13.52 -23.78
C GLN A 56 21.88 -12.89 -22.48
N GLY A 57 23.01 -12.18 -22.56
CA GLY A 57 23.66 -11.57 -21.41
C GLY A 57 23.24 -10.12 -21.14
N VAL A 58 23.66 -9.61 -19.98
CA VAL A 58 23.46 -8.20 -19.59
C VAL A 58 24.67 -7.38 -20.05
N PRO A 59 24.49 -6.35 -20.88
CA PRO A 59 25.60 -5.52 -21.34
C PRO A 59 26.15 -4.64 -20.22
N ILE A 60 27.47 -4.53 -20.15
CA ILE A 60 28.18 -3.56 -19.31
C ILE A 60 28.50 -2.34 -20.17
N HIS A 61 27.96 -1.19 -19.76
CA HIS A 61 28.23 0.09 -20.40
C HIS A 61 29.28 0.88 -19.63
N ALA A 62 30.23 1.47 -20.35
CA ALA A 62 31.12 2.51 -19.84
C ALA A 62 31.07 3.70 -20.79
N ASN A 63 30.69 4.88 -20.29
CA ASN A 63 30.48 6.08 -21.11
C ASN A 63 29.53 5.83 -22.29
N ASP A 64 28.42 5.11 -22.04
CA ASP A 64 27.39 4.73 -23.03
C ASP A 64 27.85 3.72 -24.10
N GLN A 65 29.12 3.30 -24.08
CA GLN A 65 29.65 2.26 -24.96
C GLN A 65 29.62 0.89 -24.26
N VAL A 66 29.17 -0.15 -24.97
CA VAL A 66 29.23 -1.53 -24.47
C VAL A 66 30.70 -1.99 -24.46
N VAL A 67 31.22 -2.28 -23.27
CA VAL A 67 32.60 -2.75 -23.07
C VAL A 67 32.70 -4.26 -22.83
N GLY A 68 31.57 -4.92 -22.56
CA GLY A 68 31.48 -6.35 -22.36
C GLY A 68 30.07 -6.78 -21.99
N VAL A 69 29.88 -8.07 -21.79
CA VAL A 69 28.59 -8.69 -21.47
C VAL A 69 28.76 -9.70 -20.36
N VAL A 70 27.85 -9.70 -19.38
CA VAL A 70 27.78 -10.71 -18.33
C VAL A 70 26.69 -11.71 -18.66
N LEU A 71 27.08 -12.97 -18.80
CA LEU A 71 26.16 -14.09 -18.92
C LEU A 71 25.99 -14.74 -17.55
N PHE A 72 24.75 -15.03 -17.16
CA PHE A 72 24.45 -15.80 -15.96
C PHE A 72 24.09 -17.23 -16.37
N GLU A 73 24.95 -18.19 -16.02
CA GLU A 73 24.81 -19.60 -16.37
C GLU A 73 23.91 -20.33 -15.38
N GLY A 74 22.63 -20.21 -15.64
CA GLY A 74 21.56 -20.89 -14.95
C GLY A 74 20.28 -20.29 -15.48
N ARG A 75 19.18 -21.04 -15.49
CA ARG A 75 17.91 -20.34 -15.41
C ARG A 75 18.08 -19.44 -14.18
N PRO A 76 17.85 -18.12 -14.26
CA PRO A 76 17.32 -17.48 -13.08
C PRO A 76 16.09 -18.32 -12.79
N THR A 77 16.20 -19.31 -11.88
CA THR A 77 15.06 -19.66 -11.06
C THR A 77 14.64 -18.29 -10.62
N PRO A 78 13.49 -17.76 -11.07
CA PRO A 78 12.97 -16.56 -10.48
C PRO A 78 13.11 -16.89 -9.01
N LEU A 79 13.94 -16.13 -8.28
CA LEU A 79 13.84 -16.17 -6.84
C LEU A 79 12.33 -16.08 -6.63
N PRO A 80 11.70 -16.97 -5.85
CA PRO A 80 10.37 -16.71 -5.37
C PRO A 80 10.47 -15.43 -4.52
N ILE A 81 10.66 -14.29 -5.18
CA ILE A 81 9.99 -13.07 -4.87
C ILE A 81 8.55 -13.47 -5.13
N GLU A 82 7.96 -14.22 -4.20
CA GLU A 82 6.53 -14.28 -4.01
C GLU A 82 6.15 -12.82 -4.03
N ALA A 83 5.65 -12.32 -5.16
CA ALA A 83 5.55 -10.89 -5.42
C ALA A 83 4.86 -10.27 -4.21
N PRO A 84 5.58 -9.53 -3.32
CA PRO A 84 5.03 -9.09 -2.04
C PRO A 84 3.77 -8.25 -2.25
N GLU A 85 3.65 -7.69 -3.46
CA GLU A 85 2.49 -7.05 -4.02
C GLU A 85 1.17 -7.81 -3.79
N SER A 86 1.09 -9.11 -4.06
CA SER A 86 -0.18 -9.85 -3.94
C SER A 86 -0.68 -9.93 -2.49
N ALA A 87 0.22 -10.27 -1.56
CA ALA A 87 -0.07 -10.31 -0.13
C ALA A 87 -0.33 -8.91 0.44
N PHE A 88 0.36 -7.89 -0.08
CA PHE A 88 0.15 -6.50 0.30
C PHE A 88 -1.23 -5.99 -0.17
N LEU A 89 -1.57 -6.16 -1.44
CA LEU A 89 -2.85 -5.77 -2.03
C LEU A 89 -4.01 -6.47 -1.31
N ALA A 90 -3.87 -7.75 -0.97
CA ALA A 90 -4.88 -8.48 -0.19
C ALA A 90 -5.10 -7.86 1.20
N ARG A 91 -4.04 -7.42 1.88
CA ARG A 91 -4.13 -6.74 3.19
C ARG A 91 -4.77 -5.36 3.06
N VAL A 92 -4.39 -4.59 2.05
CA VAL A 92 -4.98 -3.26 1.78
C VAL A 92 -6.46 -3.39 1.48
N ASN A 93 -6.85 -4.28 0.55
CA ASN A 93 -8.25 -4.51 0.22
C ASN A 93 -9.07 -4.98 1.42
N ARG A 94 -8.50 -5.87 2.26
CA ARG A 94 -9.16 -6.32 3.50
C ARG A 94 -9.35 -5.17 4.49
N ALA A 95 -8.36 -4.30 4.65
CA ALA A 95 -8.46 -3.13 5.52
C ALA A 95 -9.53 -2.16 5.02
N ILE A 96 -9.57 -1.89 3.72
CA ILE A 96 -10.59 -1.05 3.09
C ILE A 96 -11.99 -1.66 3.28
N ALA A 97 -12.15 -2.96 3.04
CA ALA A 97 -13.44 -3.65 3.19
C ALA A 97 -13.95 -3.59 4.64
N LEU A 98 -13.09 -3.85 5.63
CA LEU A 98 -13.45 -3.74 7.05
C LEU A 98 -13.77 -2.29 7.45
N GLY A 99 -12.99 -1.33 6.96
CA GLY A 99 -13.24 0.09 7.18
C GLY A 99 -14.59 0.54 6.60
N ALA A 100 -14.89 0.13 5.36
CA ALA A 100 -16.16 0.43 4.70
C ALA A 100 -17.34 -0.19 5.44
N LEU A 101 -17.26 -1.47 5.82
CA LEU A 101 -18.29 -2.14 6.62
C LEU A 101 -18.53 -1.43 7.96
N GLY A 102 -17.45 -1.06 8.66
CA GLY A 102 -17.53 -0.31 9.91
C GLY A 102 -18.20 1.07 9.73
N ALA A 103 -17.78 1.82 8.72
CA ALA A 103 -18.34 3.14 8.41
C ALA A 103 -19.83 3.05 8.03
N THR A 104 -20.21 2.07 7.20
CA THR A 104 -21.62 1.83 6.84
C THR A 104 -22.45 1.45 8.06
N ALA A 105 -21.95 0.58 8.93
CA ALA A 105 -22.65 0.21 10.15
C ALA A 105 -22.90 1.42 11.06
N VAL A 106 -21.88 2.26 11.29
CA VAL A 106 -22.01 3.50 12.06
C VAL A 106 -23.01 4.45 11.42
N ALA A 107 -22.94 4.66 10.10
CA ALA A 107 -23.87 5.53 9.38
C ALA A 107 -25.32 5.05 9.51
N LEU A 108 -25.57 3.74 9.40
CA LEU A 108 -26.91 3.16 9.58
C LEU A 108 -27.41 3.34 11.02
N ILE A 109 -26.57 3.11 12.02
CA ILE A 109 -26.93 3.30 13.44
C ILE A 109 -27.32 4.77 13.67
N LEU A 110 -26.49 5.71 13.22
CA LEU A 110 -26.77 7.15 13.37
C LEU A 110 -28.04 7.56 12.61
N GLY A 111 -28.24 7.05 11.39
CA GLY A 111 -29.44 7.31 10.60
C GLY A 111 -30.71 6.81 11.30
N VAL A 112 -30.69 5.59 11.85
CA VAL A 112 -31.81 5.04 12.62
C VAL A 112 -32.05 5.82 13.91
N LEU A 113 -31.00 6.22 14.61
CA LEU A 113 -31.11 7.05 15.82
C LEU A 113 -31.77 8.39 15.49
N LEU A 114 -31.25 9.14 14.53
CA LEU A 114 -31.80 10.44 14.11
C LEU A 114 -33.26 10.32 13.64
N ALA A 115 -33.58 9.28 12.87
CA ALA A 115 -34.94 9.03 12.43
C ALA A 115 -35.90 8.81 13.61
N ARG A 116 -35.44 8.15 14.67
CA ARG A 116 -36.25 7.85 15.86
C ARG A 116 -36.31 9.00 16.87
N THR A 117 -35.23 9.77 17.04
CA THR A 117 -35.14 10.82 18.06
C THR A 117 -35.58 12.19 17.54
N ILE A 118 -35.49 12.44 16.24
CA ILE A 118 -35.80 13.75 15.65
C ILE A 118 -36.91 13.61 14.60
N THR A 119 -36.65 12.89 13.51
CA THR A 119 -37.54 12.91 12.33
C THR A 119 -38.95 12.40 12.67
N ARG A 120 -39.06 11.32 13.44
CA ARG A 120 -40.35 10.75 13.81
C ARG A 120 -41.14 11.66 14.77
N PRO A 121 -40.61 12.14 15.91
CA PRO A 121 -41.32 13.09 16.77
C PRO A 121 -41.77 14.36 16.05
N VAL A 122 -40.92 14.94 15.19
CA VAL A 122 -41.28 16.14 14.40
C VAL A 122 -42.45 15.85 13.46
N ARG A 123 -42.43 14.70 12.79
CA ARG A 123 -43.53 14.29 11.89
C ARG A 123 -44.84 14.04 12.64
N GLU A 124 -44.76 13.41 13.82
CA GLU A 124 -45.92 13.20 14.69
C GLU A 124 -46.52 14.53 15.17
N LEU A 125 -45.69 15.47 15.63
CA LEU A 125 -46.12 16.84 15.99
C LEU A 125 -46.76 17.59 14.81
N THR A 126 -46.16 17.49 13.63
CA THR A 126 -46.68 18.12 12.41
C THR A 126 -48.06 17.56 12.06
N ALA A 127 -48.23 16.23 12.13
CA ALA A 127 -49.50 15.59 11.85
C ALA A 127 -50.58 15.99 12.87
N ALA A 128 -50.27 15.94 14.17
CA ALA A 128 -51.21 16.32 15.22
C ALA A 128 -51.64 17.80 15.11
N THR A 129 -50.69 18.69 14.78
CA THR A 129 -51.00 20.12 14.52
C THR A 129 -51.97 20.28 13.35
N GLN A 130 -51.80 19.51 12.28
CA GLN A 130 -52.72 19.54 11.13
C GLN A 130 -54.11 19.02 11.50
N SER A 131 -54.23 17.99 12.35
CA SER A 131 -55.52 17.50 12.84
C SER A 131 -56.26 18.55 13.68
N VAL A 132 -55.57 19.23 14.59
CA VAL A 132 -56.15 20.31 15.41
C VAL A 132 -56.63 21.45 14.51
N ALA A 133 -55.86 21.83 13.49
CA ALA A 133 -56.27 22.85 12.51
C ALA A 133 -57.52 22.44 11.71
N GLN A 134 -57.82 21.15 11.60
CA GLN A 134 -59.03 20.62 10.97
C GLN A 134 -60.20 20.43 11.97
N GLY A 135 -60.03 20.86 13.22
CA GLY A 135 -61.06 20.80 14.26
C GLY A 135 -61.05 19.54 15.13
N SER A 136 -60.04 18.67 14.97
CA SER A 136 -59.86 17.52 15.87
C SER A 136 -59.07 17.94 17.11
N LEU A 137 -59.79 18.45 18.11
CA LEU A 137 -59.22 18.97 19.36
C LEU A 137 -58.94 17.82 20.35
N GLY A 138 -57.94 18.02 21.22
CA GLY A 138 -57.60 17.06 22.28
C GLY A 138 -56.62 15.95 21.88
N GLU A 139 -56.10 15.99 20.65
CA GLU A 139 -55.03 15.10 20.22
C GLU A 139 -53.74 15.39 21.00
N GLN A 140 -53.08 14.34 21.48
CA GLN A 140 -51.82 14.45 22.22
C GLN A 140 -50.71 13.66 21.53
N VAL A 141 -49.49 14.19 21.55
CA VAL A 141 -48.29 13.50 21.08
C VAL A 141 -47.44 12.95 22.23
N PRO A 142 -46.70 11.84 22.04
CA PRO A 142 -45.88 11.30 23.11
C PRO A 142 -44.61 12.12 23.35
N VAL A 143 -44.35 12.45 24.62
CA VAL A 143 -43.12 13.13 25.07
C VAL A 143 -42.01 12.08 25.25
N ARG A 144 -41.04 12.06 24.32
CA ARG A 144 -39.99 11.02 24.27
C ARG A 144 -38.60 11.49 24.68
N SER A 145 -38.39 12.80 24.74
CA SER A 145 -37.09 13.39 25.05
C SER A 145 -37.22 14.41 26.18
N ARG A 146 -36.07 14.77 26.76
CA ARG A 146 -35.93 15.82 27.79
C ARG A 146 -35.16 17.03 27.25
N ASP A 147 -35.20 17.20 25.94
CA ASP A 147 -34.59 18.30 25.18
C ASP A 147 -35.70 19.23 24.65
N GLU A 148 -35.33 20.12 23.74
CA GLU A 148 -36.23 21.10 23.12
C GLU A 148 -37.42 20.45 22.39
N LEU A 149 -37.26 19.23 21.84
CA LEU A 149 -38.38 18.51 21.20
C LEU A 149 -39.35 17.95 22.25
N GLY A 150 -38.85 17.55 23.41
CA GLY A 150 -39.68 17.14 24.55
C GLY A 150 -40.51 18.29 25.10
N GLU A 151 -39.89 19.46 25.28
CA GLU A 151 -40.56 20.69 25.73
C GLU A 151 -41.61 21.16 24.72
N LEU A 152 -41.32 21.05 23.42
CA LEU A 152 -42.27 21.36 22.36
C LEU A 152 -43.48 20.41 22.38
N ALA A 153 -43.26 19.11 22.59
CA ALA A 153 -44.33 18.14 22.72
C ALA A 153 -45.23 18.40 23.94
N LEU A 154 -44.64 18.76 25.08
CA LEU A 154 -45.39 19.17 26.28
C LEU A 154 -46.23 20.42 26.02
N SER A 155 -45.63 21.44 25.41
CA SER A 155 -46.31 22.69 25.07
C SER A 155 -47.47 22.47 24.10
N PHE A 156 -47.28 21.61 23.09
CA PHE A 156 -48.34 21.21 22.17
C PHE A 156 -49.50 20.52 22.90
N ASN A 157 -49.20 19.54 23.76
CA ASN A 157 -50.23 18.79 24.49
C ASN A 157 -51.04 19.71 25.41
N GLN A 158 -50.41 20.68 26.07
CA GLN A 158 -51.10 21.65 26.91
C GLN A 158 -52.07 22.50 26.08
N MET A 159 -51.59 23.10 24.98
CA MET A 159 -52.44 23.88 24.06
C MET A 159 -53.62 23.06 23.52
N SER A 160 -53.38 21.81 23.11
CA SER A 160 -54.43 20.91 22.60
C SER A 160 -55.50 20.59 23.65
N SER A 161 -55.06 20.38 24.91
CA SER A 161 -55.96 20.15 26.04
C SER A 161 -56.79 21.39 26.38
N ASP A 162 -56.21 22.59 26.28
CA ASP A 162 -56.90 23.85 26.59
C ASP A 162 -57.96 24.22 25.54
N LEU A 163 -57.85 23.65 24.33
CA LEU A 163 -58.78 23.85 23.23
C LEU A 163 -59.94 22.84 23.21
N SER A 164 -59.86 21.75 23.97
CA SER A 164 -60.86 20.65 23.97
C SER A 164 -62.07 20.97 24.84
#